data_AF-A0A971KGT0-F1
#
_entry.id   AF-A0A971KGT0-F1
#
_cell.length_a   1.000
_cell.length_b   1.000
_cell.length_c   1.000
_cell.angle_alpha   90.00
_cell.angle_beta   90.00
_cell.angle_gamma   90.00
#
_symmetry.space_group_name_H-M   'P 1'
#
loop_
_entity.id
_entity.type
_entity.pdbx_description
1 polymer ?
#
loop_
_entity_poly.entity_id
_entity_poly.type
_entity_poly.pdbx_seq_one_letter_code
_entity_poly.pdbx_strand_id
1 'polypeptide(L)'
;MKSRLKNLYKYLIENRKHEVKGWHDAYREFYGQVGQIRERIKSGEGLSQTDEAFLKQLLYEKSNGIASRGQSVLSNENFQAFIKNKDFISALEEFIQTPNKENFQKFDDAWSAQGKSNNPVLVNRVAAACTLEVSTTVDSGKFNQVFSWLIREGIIPAYPAEEDQDWYSKNIFLLKIIKDEFSDELRDNKTDEFYLSQFVWVLYENLSNPFSLKKQIVKYGAPGTGKTYQARQQTSLLFDIWKEEFAPNSALTHGSQIELVQFHPSFSYEDFMEGLRPVLDGNGAAQLTLQNGVFKEFCRNAGKWEIDVCGLGLDRDWESITIDELRPHREKLSGDHWQYIFEISDASKLVSDAVPPFFFIIDEVNRAELSRVFGELMYCLEYRGIKGGVKTQYANLNNEGTGMLQTDQGYLFFIPTNIYLIGTMNTIDRSVESFDFALRRRFRWEEVTPDTGLLRYHLNQFCKTWVPLADNLERLNTQIAKEPLLGHDYQIGHAYLMNLKYATSLTFAEVRERVWDDCIRPLLQEYLRGTGKEAEIIGSFGKAFGV
;
A
#
# COMPACT_ATOMS: atom_id res chain seq x y z
N MET A 1 17.86 -0.83 -16.06
CA MET A 1 16.48 -0.38 -15.82
C MET A 1 15.82 -1.44 -14.96
N LYS A 2 15.32 -1.08 -13.76
CA LYS A 2 14.58 -2.02 -12.92
C LYS A 2 13.18 -2.14 -13.51
N SER A 3 12.70 -3.32 -13.85
CA SER A 3 11.32 -3.54 -14.30
C SER A 3 10.29 -3.07 -13.28
N ARG A 4 9.16 -2.54 -13.73
CA ARG A 4 8.00 -2.19 -12.89
C ARG A 4 7.58 -3.31 -11.96
N LEU A 5 7.71 -4.55 -12.42
CA LEU A 5 7.42 -5.72 -11.62
C LEU A 5 8.35 -5.79 -10.39
N LYS A 6 9.64 -5.45 -10.55
CA LYS A 6 10.61 -5.32 -9.46
C LYS A 6 10.29 -4.17 -8.52
N ASN A 7 9.81 -3.04 -9.04
CA ASN A 7 9.40 -1.91 -8.20
C ASN A 7 8.16 -2.24 -7.35
N LEU A 8 7.14 -2.86 -7.96
CA LEU A 8 5.96 -3.37 -7.25
C LEU A 8 6.36 -4.40 -6.19
N TYR A 9 7.21 -5.36 -6.55
CA TYR A 9 7.70 -6.37 -5.61
C TYR A 9 8.49 -5.77 -4.45
N LYS A 10 9.40 -4.83 -4.72
CA LYS A 10 10.14 -4.12 -3.67
C LYS A 10 9.21 -3.50 -2.65
N TYR A 11 8.12 -2.87 -3.11
CA TYR A 11 7.17 -2.24 -2.20
C TYR A 11 6.27 -3.21 -1.47
N LEU A 12 5.74 -4.20 -2.19
CA LEU A 12 4.71 -5.08 -1.68
C LEU A 12 5.30 -6.24 -0.87
N ILE A 13 6.53 -6.63 -1.16
CA ILE A 13 7.21 -7.75 -0.51
C ILE A 13 8.46 -7.28 0.24
N GLU A 14 9.45 -6.64 -0.39
CA GLU A 14 10.72 -6.35 0.30
C GLU A 14 10.53 -5.38 1.48
N ASN A 15 9.81 -4.28 1.27
CA ASN A 15 9.54 -3.28 2.30
C ASN A 15 8.55 -3.79 3.37
N ARG A 16 7.74 -4.80 3.03
CA ARG A 16 6.71 -5.40 3.89
C ARG A 16 7.04 -6.83 4.26
N LYS A 17 8.32 -7.21 4.21
CA LYS A 17 8.74 -8.61 4.39
C LYS A 17 8.29 -9.16 5.74
N HIS A 18 8.20 -8.29 6.76
CA HIS A 18 7.67 -8.61 8.08
C HIS A 18 6.19 -9.04 8.07
N GLU A 19 5.34 -8.48 7.21
CA GLU A 19 3.92 -8.83 7.10
C GLU A 19 3.73 -10.21 6.47
N VAL A 20 4.56 -10.55 5.48
CA VAL A 20 4.44 -11.80 4.70
C VAL A 20 5.33 -12.93 5.20
N LYS A 21 6.34 -12.65 6.05
CA LYS A 21 7.33 -13.64 6.50
C LYS A 21 6.71 -14.84 7.22
N GLY A 22 5.73 -14.61 8.09
CA GLY A 22 5.06 -15.72 8.80
C GLY A 22 4.37 -16.68 7.83
N TRP A 23 3.73 -16.14 6.78
CA TRP A 23 3.14 -16.95 5.72
C TRP A 23 4.21 -17.63 4.86
N HIS A 24 5.29 -16.93 4.52
CA HIS A 24 6.42 -17.49 3.78
C HIS A 24 7.01 -18.71 4.49
N ASP A 25 7.28 -18.59 5.79
CA ASP A 25 7.89 -19.66 6.58
C ASP A 25 6.96 -20.88 6.66
N ALA A 26 5.66 -20.67 6.87
CA ALA A 26 4.65 -21.74 6.87
C ALA A 26 4.49 -22.40 5.49
N TYR A 27 4.55 -21.62 4.40
CA TYR A 27 4.47 -22.17 3.04
C TYR A 27 5.69 -23.04 2.75
N ARG A 28 6.88 -22.56 3.09
CA ARG A 28 8.13 -23.29 2.89
C ARG A 28 8.16 -24.59 3.68
N GLU A 29 7.70 -24.57 4.93
CA GLU A 29 7.60 -25.77 5.77
C GLU A 29 6.68 -26.81 5.15
N PHE A 30 5.46 -26.40 4.79
CA PHE A 30 4.48 -27.33 4.23
C PHE A 30 4.87 -27.85 2.84
N TYR A 31 5.44 -27.00 1.99
CA TYR A 31 6.01 -27.42 0.70
C TYR A 31 7.13 -28.47 0.90
N GLY A 32 7.95 -28.30 1.95
CA GLY A 32 8.94 -29.30 2.35
C GLY A 32 8.32 -30.65 2.73
N GLN A 33 7.19 -30.65 3.45
CA GLN A 33 6.44 -31.87 3.78
C GLN A 33 5.89 -32.56 2.53
N VAL A 34 5.31 -31.80 1.59
CA VAL A 34 4.87 -32.33 0.28
C VAL A 34 6.05 -32.96 -0.48
N GLY A 35 7.24 -32.36 -0.40
CA GLY A 35 8.47 -32.92 -0.95
C GLY A 35 8.85 -34.28 -0.35
N GLN A 36 8.71 -34.46 0.96
CA GLN A 36 8.97 -35.74 1.62
C GLN A 36 7.97 -36.82 1.16
N ILE A 37 6.69 -36.46 1.04
CA ILE A 37 5.65 -37.35 0.51
C ILE A 37 5.94 -37.71 -0.96
N ARG A 38 6.34 -36.73 -1.78
CA ARG A 38 6.73 -36.96 -3.18
C ARG A 38 7.84 -37.99 -3.32
N GLU A 39 8.89 -37.89 -2.51
CA GLU A 39 10.00 -38.86 -2.57
C GLU A 39 9.57 -40.25 -2.09
N ARG A 40 8.70 -40.34 -1.07
CA ARG A 40 8.08 -41.62 -0.66
C ARG A 40 7.26 -42.26 -1.77
N ILE A 41 6.39 -41.50 -2.44
CA ILE A 41 5.60 -41.98 -3.57
C ILE A 41 6.51 -42.48 -4.70
N LYS A 42 7.59 -41.76 -5.02
CA LYS A 42 8.58 -42.19 -6.03
C LYS A 42 9.28 -43.49 -5.65
N SER A 43 9.49 -43.76 -4.36
CA SER A 43 10.04 -45.03 -3.87
C SER A 43 9.04 -46.20 -3.84
N GLY A 44 7.79 -45.97 -4.25
CA GLY A 44 6.73 -46.98 -4.30
C GLY A 44 5.86 -47.04 -3.04
N GLU A 45 6.07 -46.14 -2.08
CA GLU A 45 5.23 -45.98 -0.90
C GLU A 45 4.18 -44.89 -1.15
N GLY A 46 2.99 -45.32 -1.57
CA GLY A 46 1.83 -44.43 -1.74
C GLY A 46 1.32 -43.83 -0.42
N LEU A 47 0.38 -42.91 -0.53
CA LEU A 47 -0.36 -42.34 0.57
C LEU A 47 -1.13 -43.43 1.32
N SER A 48 -1.02 -43.38 2.65
CA SER A 48 -1.55 -44.39 3.57
C SER A 48 -2.44 -43.77 4.63
N GLN A 49 -3.06 -44.61 5.47
CA GLN A 49 -3.81 -44.14 6.65
C GLN A 49 -2.93 -43.32 7.63
N THR A 50 -1.61 -43.52 7.62
CA THR A 50 -0.70 -42.73 8.48
C THR A 50 -0.49 -41.29 7.99
N ASP A 51 -0.88 -41.00 6.75
CA ASP A 51 -0.76 -39.67 6.13
C ASP A 51 -2.03 -38.82 6.31
N GLU A 52 -2.99 -39.28 7.14
CA GLU A 52 -4.24 -38.55 7.40
C GLU A 52 -4.00 -37.13 7.93
N ALA A 53 -2.98 -36.93 8.77
CA ALA A 53 -2.61 -35.60 9.27
C ALA A 53 -2.17 -34.66 8.13
N PHE A 54 -1.33 -35.15 7.22
CA PHE A 54 -0.90 -34.41 6.03
C PHE A 54 -2.07 -34.07 5.11
N LEU A 55 -2.94 -35.06 4.82
CA LEU A 55 -4.13 -34.86 3.99
C LEU A 55 -5.10 -33.87 4.62
N LYS A 56 -5.23 -33.91 5.95
CA LYS A 56 -6.06 -32.98 6.71
C LYS A 56 -5.51 -31.56 6.61
N GLN A 57 -4.21 -31.36 6.77
CA GLN A 57 -3.58 -30.06 6.56
C GLN A 57 -3.78 -29.57 5.11
N LEU A 58 -3.63 -30.44 4.11
CA LEU A 58 -3.77 -30.09 2.69
C LEU A 58 -5.20 -29.68 2.31
N LEU A 59 -6.21 -30.46 2.72
CA LEU A 59 -7.58 -30.42 2.17
C LEU A 59 -8.64 -29.87 3.13
N TYR A 60 -8.40 -29.95 4.43
CA TYR A 60 -9.41 -29.66 5.46
C TYR A 60 -9.07 -28.43 6.31
N GLU A 61 -7.81 -28.23 6.64
CA GLU A 61 -7.42 -27.10 7.49
C GLU A 61 -7.55 -25.77 6.75
N LYS A 62 -8.06 -24.77 7.47
CA LYS A 62 -8.14 -23.40 6.95
C LYS A 62 -6.73 -22.85 6.71
N SER A 63 -5.88 -22.90 7.74
CA SER A 63 -4.51 -22.39 7.68
C SER A 63 -3.52 -23.50 7.36
N ASN A 64 -3.33 -23.79 6.07
CA ASN A 64 -2.41 -24.85 5.62
C ASN A 64 -1.00 -24.35 5.24
N GLY A 65 -0.70 -23.08 5.48
CA GLY A 65 0.57 -22.45 5.11
C GLY A 65 0.67 -22.01 3.64
N ILE A 66 -0.14 -22.54 2.72
CA ILE A 66 -0.02 -22.25 1.28
C ILE A 66 -0.80 -21.00 0.88
N ALA A 67 -2.11 -20.97 1.16
CA ALA A 67 -2.97 -19.85 0.81
C ALA A 67 -3.53 -19.26 2.10
N SER A 68 -3.03 -18.11 2.53
CA SER A 68 -3.37 -17.50 3.82
C SER A 68 -4.75 -16.82 3.86
N ARG A 69 -5.35 -16.50 2.70
CA ARG A 69 -6.58 -15.69 2.59
C ARG A 69 -7.41 -16.09 1.35
N GLY A 70 -8.73 -15.92 1.40
CA GLY A 70 -9.65 -16.40 0.34
C GLY A 70 -9.90 -17.92 0.37
N GLN A 71 -9.87 -18.50 1.57
CA GLN A 71 -9.85 -19.95 1.78
C GLN A 71 -11.26 -20.57 1.73
N SER A 72 -11.34 -21.76 1.14
CA SER A 72 -12.42 -22.71 1.39
C SER A 72 -11.86 -23.95 2.11
N VAL A 73 -12.73 -24.78 2.68
CA VAL A 73 -12.39 -26.04 3.35
C VAL A 73 -13.46 -27.09 3.10
N LEU A 74 -13.07 -28.37 3.08
CA LEU A 74 -14.04 -29.47 3.07
C LEU A 74 -14.75 -29.58 4.42
N SER A 75 -16.01 -30.06 4.41
CA SER A 75 -16.63 -30.58 5.63
C SER A 75 -15.90 -31.86 6.06
N ASN A 76 -15.99 -32.22 7.35
CA ASN A 76 -15.34 -33.44 7.84
C ASN A 76 -15.88 -34.69 7.12
N GLU A 77 -17.19 -34.72 6.82
CA GLU A 77 -17.82 -35.80 6.06
C GLU A 77 -17.28 -35.90 4.64
N ASN A 78 -17.14 -34.77 3.94
CA ASN A 78 -16.58 -34.75 2.59
C ASN A 78 -15.09 -35.13 2.63
N PHE A 79 -14.31 -34.60 3.57
CA PHE A 79 -12.90 -34.97 3.74
C PHE A 79 -12.73 -36.49 3.88
N GLN A 80 -13.50 -37.12 4.77
CA GLN A 80 -13.48 -38.58 4.97
C GLN A 80 -13.93 -39.36 3.74
N ALA A 81 -14.86 -38.83 2.94
CA ALA A 81 -15.28 -39.44 1.69
C ALA A 81 -14.17 -39.38 0.62
N PHE A 82 -13.49 -38.24 0.51
CA PHE A 82 -12.40 -38.03 -0.45
C PHE A 82 -11.21 -38.95 -0.18
N ILE A 83 -10.71 -39.02 1.06
CA ILE A 83 -9.54 -39.83 1.40
C ILE A 83 -9.78 -41.35 1.30
N LYS A 84 -11.05 -41.78 1.27
CA LYS A 84 -11.44 -43.19 1.05
C LYS A 84 -11.61 -43.54 -0.43
N ASN A 85 -11.70 -42.54 -1.31
CA ASN A 85 -11.85 -42.76 -2.74
C ASN A 85 -10.48 -43.06 -3.37
N LYS A 86 -10.33 -44.26 -3.95
CA LYS A 86 -9.07 -44.71 -4.54
C LYS A 86 -8.68 -43.92 -5.79
N ASP A 87 -9.64 -43.55 -6.63
CA ASP A 87 -9.38 -42.79 -7.86
C ASP A 87 -8.89 -41.38 -7.53
N PHE A 88 -9.48 -40.76 -6.49
CA PHE A 88 -9.04 -39.48 -5.97
C PHE A 88 -7.60 -39.53 -5.42
N ILE A 89 -7.29 -40.53 -4.58
CA ILE A 89 -5.95 -40.70 -4.02
C ILE A 89 -4.93 -40.98 -5.12
N SER A 90 -5.24 -41.84 -6.09
CA SER A 90 -4.36 -42.13 -7.23
C SER A 90 -4.06 -40.88 -8.04
N ALA A 91 -5.07 -40.07 -8.36
CA ALA A 91 -4.88 -38.81 -9.09
C ALA A 91 -4.07 -37.79 -8.28
N LEU A 92 -4.28 -37.73 -6.96
CA LEU A 92 -3.50 -36.89 -6.06
C LEU A 92 -2.02 -37.34 -6.00
N GLU A 93 -1.75 -38.63 -5.92
CA GLU A 93 -0.38 -39.19 -5.94
C GLU A 93 0.33 -38.87 -7.24
N GLU A 94 -0.32 -39.10 -8.39
CA GLU A 94 0.22 -38.78 -9.72
C GLU A 94 0.58 -37.29 -9.82
N PHE A 95 -0.29 -36.42 -9.28
CA PHE A 95 -0.07 -34.98 -9.30
C PHE A 95 1.02 -34.53 -8.32
N ILE A 96 1.08 -35.07 -7.10
CA ILE A 96 2.18 -34.81 -6.15
C ILE A 96 3.52 -35.25 -6.77
N GLN A 97 3.54 -36.41 -7.43
CA GLN A 97 4.74 -36.97 -8.04
C GLN A 97 5.23 -36.12 -9.21
N THR A 98 4.31 -35.75 -10.11
CA THR A 98 4.61 -34.97 -11.31
C THR A 98 3.57 -33.85 -11.47
N PRO A 99 3.83 -32.66 -10.91
CA PRO A 99 2.88 -31.55 -10.93
C PRO A 99 2.92 -30.80 -12.27
N ASN A 100 2.38 -31.43 -13.30
CA ASN A 100 2.21 -30.86 -14.62
C ASN A 100 0.71 -30.65 -14.94
N LYS A 101 0.43 -30.02 -16.08
CA LYS A 101 -0.93 -29.70 -16.51
C LYS A 101 -1.82 -30.94 -16.71
N GLU A 102 -1.27 -32.00 -17.28
CA GLU A 102 -2.01 -33.26 -17.52
C GLU A 102 -2.49 -33.87 -16.20
N ASN A 103 -1.59 -33.99 -15.22
CA ASN A 103 -1.92 -34.56 -13.92
C ASN A 103 -2.78 -33.61 -13.07
N PHE A 104 -2.63 -32.29 -13.24
CA PHE A 104 -3.56 -31.32 -12.66
C PHE A 104 -4.98 -31.54 -13.18
N GLN A 105 -5.17 -31.72 -14.48
CA GLN A 105 -6.50 -31.98 -15.07
C GLN A 105 -7.08 -33.30 -14.57
N LYS A 106 -6.29 -34.38 -14.53
CA LYS A 106 -6.72 -35.66 -13.94
C LYS A 106 -7.18 -35.51 -12.49
N PHE A 107 -6.45 -34.73 -11.70
CA PHE A 107 -6.81 -34.44 -10.32
C PHE A 107 -8.09 -33.60 -10.21
N ASP A 108 -8.25 -32.57 -11.03
CA ASP A 108 -9.46 -31.73 -11.07
C ASP A 108 -10.70 -32.53 -11.51
N ASP A 109 -10.54 -33.43 -12.49
CA ASP A 109 -11.60 -34.35 -12.94
C ASP A 109 -11.98 -35.33 -11.82
N ALA A 110 -10.99 -35.92 -11.14
CA ALA A 110 -11.22 -36.83 -10.01
C ALA A 110 -11.88 -36.13 -8.81
N TRP A 111 -11.52 -34.86 -8.57
CA TRP A 111 -12.16 -34.00 -7.59
C TRP A 111 -13.63 -33.74 -7.94
N SER A 112 -13.89 -33.32 -9.18
CA SER A 112 -15.22 -32.98 -9.68
C SER A 112 -16.16 -34.18 -9.71
N ALA A 113 -15.64 -35.37 -10.01
CA ALA A 113 -16.39 -36.62 -10.02
C ALA A 113 -16.99 -36.99 -8.65
N GLN A 114 -16.48 -36.45 -7.53
CA GLN A 114 -17.04 -36.71 -6.19
C GLN A 114 -18.41 -36.01 -5.97
N GLY A 115 -18.84 -35.13 -6.89
CA GLY A 115 -20.22 -34.61 -6.96
C GLY A 115 -20.70 -33.72 -5.80
N LYS A 116 -19.88 -33.50 -4.77
CA LYS A 116 -20.31 -32.85 -3.50
C LYS A 116 -19.64 -31.51 -3.20
N SER A 117 -18.70 -31.04 -4.02
CA SER A 117 -17.97 -29.78 -3.81
C SER A 117 -17.23 -29.36 -5.08
N ASN A 118 -17.89 -28.64 -5.99
CA ASN A 118 -17.17 -27.92 -7.04
C ASN A 118 -16.49 -26.71 -6.38
N ASN A 119 -15.23 -26.88 -6.00
CA ASN A 119 -14.49 -25.90 -5.21
C ASN A 119 -13.09 -25.68 -5.79
N PRO A 120 -12.99 -24.91 -6.89
CA PRO A 120 -11.72 -24.67 -7.57
C PRO A 120 -10.63 -24.11 -6.66
N VAL A 121 -11.00 -23.37 -5.61
CA VAL A 121 -10.06 -22.82 -4.62
C VAL A 121 -9.27 -23.92 -3.92
N LEU A 122 -9.90 -25.04 -3.58
CA LEU A 122 -9.24 -26.17 -2.94
C LEU A 122 -8.36 -26.95 -3.92
N VAL A 123 -8.83 -27.14 -5.16
CA VAL A 123 -8.04 -27.79 -6.22
C VAL A 123 -6.77 -26.98 -6.51
N ASN A 124 -6.91 -25.68 -6.73
CA ASN A 124 -5.80 -24.75 -6.98
C ASN A 124 -4.84 -24.66 -5.80
N ARG A 125 -5.34 -24.79 -4.56
CA ARG A 125 -4.51 -24.86 -3.35
C ARG A 125 -3.63 -26.11 -3.34
N VAL A 126 -4.14 -27.26 -3.76
CA VAL A 126 -3.31 -28.47 -3.91
C VAL A 126 -2.24 -28.24 -4.99
N ALA A 127 -2.57 -27.58 -6.10
CA ALA A 127 -1.57 -27.21 -7.09
C ALA A 127 -0.44 -26.34 -6.53
N ALA A 128 -0.77 -25.28 -5.79
CA ALA A 128 0.22 -24.44 -5.12
C ALA A 128 1.01 -25.18 -4.01
N ALA A 129 0.47 -26.28 -3.46
CA ALA A 129 1.20 -27.17 -2.56
C ALA A 129 2.28 -27.97 -3.30
N CYS A 130 1.92 -28.49 -4.48
CA CYS A 130 2.73 -29.42 -5.24
C CYS A 130 3.79 -28.72 -6.08
N THR A 131 3.56 -27.49 -6.54
CA THR A 131 4.50 -26.81 -7.43
C THR A 131 4.63 -25.31 -7.11
N LEU A 132 5.84 -24.79 -7.33
CA LEU A 132 6.12 -23.34 -7.28
C LEU A 132 5.93 -22.67 -8.64
N GLU A 133 5.47 -23.41 -9.65
CA GLU A 133 5.14 -22.86 -10.97
C GLU A 133 3.79 -22.13 -10.98
N VAL A 134 3.00 -22.25 -9.91
CA VAL A 134 1.75 -21.50 -9.73
C VAL A 134 1.81 -20.62 -8.48
N SER A 135 1.06 -19.53 -8.49
CA SER A 135 0.99 -18.62 -7.36
C SER A 135 0.12 -19.17 -6.21
N THR A 136 0.31 -18.62 -5.01
CA THR A 136 -0.58 -18.88 -3.87
C THR A 136 -1.95 -18.18 -3.99
N THR A 137 -2.22 -17.49 -5.10
CA THR A 137 -3.51 -16.83 -5.39
C THR A 137 -4.49 -17.85 -5.98
N VAL A 138 -5.01 -18.71 -5.11
CA VAL A 138 -5.80 -19.90 -5.47
C VAL A 138 -7.24 -19.59 -5.92
N ASP A 139 -7.74 -18.39 -5.62
CA ASP A 139 -9.03 -17.92 -6.10
C ASP A 139 -8.89 -17.39 -7.54
N SER A 140 -9.51 -18.09 -8.49
CA SER A 140 -9.40 -17.76 -9.91
C SER A 140 -9.90 -16.35 -10.24
N GLY A 141 -10.93 -15.86 -9.56
CA GLY A 141 -11.47 -14.52 -9.80
C GLY A 141 -10.49 -13.43 -9.35
N LYS A 142 -9.86 -13.62 -8.18
CA LYS A 142 -8.85 -12.71 -7.65
C LYS A 142 -7.57 -12.72 -8.46
N PHE A 143 -7.11 -13.92 -8.84
CA PHE A 143 -5.98 -14.08 -9.74
C PHE A 143 -6.22 -13.38 -11.08
N ASN A 144 -7.38 -13.60 -11.71
CA ASN A 144 -7.70 -13.00 -13.00
C ASN A 144 -7.73 -11.46 -12.94
N GLN A 145 -8.16 -10.86 -11.81
CA GLN A 145 -8.08 -9.41 -11.65
C GLN A 145 -6.64 -8.89 -11.70
N VAL A 146 -5.71 -9.56 -11.01
CA VAL A 146 -4.28 -9.23 -11.07
C VAL A 146 -3.73 -9.44 -12.48
N PHE A 147 -4.01 -10.60 -13.05
CA PHE A 147 -3.51 -11.00 -14.35
C PHE A 147 -3.96 -10.02 -15.46
N SER A 148 -5.25 -9.72 -15.52
CA SER A 148 -5.80 -8.76 -16.48
C SER A 148 -5.28 -7.35 -16.26
N TRP A 149 -5.08 -6.94 -15.00
CA TRP A 149 -4.48 -5.65 -14.68
C TRP A 149 -3.04 -5.57 -15.18
N LEU A 150 -2.20 -6.57 -14.90
CA LEU A 150 -0.80 -6.60 -15.35
C LEU A 150 -0.69 -6.51 -16.88
N ILE A 151 -1.57 -7.19 -17.62
CA ILE A 151 -1.63 -7.09 -19.09
C ILE A 151 -2.06 -5.69 -19.53
N ARG A 152 -3.14 -5.15 -18.94
CA ARG A 152 -3.70 -3.85 -19.30
C ARG A 152 -2.70 -2.71 -19.08
N GLU A 153 -1.96 -2.75 -17.97
CA GLU A 153 -0.93 -1.75 -17.68
C GLU A 153 0.35 -1.95 -18.51
N GLY A 154 0.44 -3.03 -19.30
CA GLY A 154 1.62 -3.37 -20.10
C GLY A 154 2.81 -3.84 -19.26
N ILE A 155 2.57 -4.32 -18.03
CA ILE A 155 3.62 -4.84 -17.13
C ILE A 155 4.05 -6.25 -17.56
N ILE A 156 3.12 -7.04 -18.10
CA ILE A 156 3.39 -8.34 -18.71
C ILE A 156 2.85 -8.38 -20.15
N PRO A 157 3.42 -9.21 -21.04
CA PRO A 157 2.92 -9.39 -22.40
C PRO A 157 1.48 -9.92 -22.41
N ALA A 158 0.77 -9.68 -23.52
CA ALA A 158 -0.56 -10.22 -23.74
C ALA A 158 -0.55 -11.75 -23.69
N TYR A 159 -1.58 -12.33 -23.06
CA TYR A 159 -1.77 -13.77 -23.02
C TYR A 159 -2.42 -14.26 -24.34
N PRO A 160 -1.84 -15.25 -25.03
CA PRO A 160 -2.37 -15.73 -26.30
C PRO A 160 -3.80 -16.27 -26.17
N ALA A 161 -4.68 -15.90 -27.10
CA ALA A 161 -6.07 -16.36 -27.11
C ALA A 161 -6.21 -17.88 -27.41
N GLU A 162 -5.22 -18.43 -28.11
CA GLU A 162 -5.12 -19.85 -28.48
C GLU A 162 -4.70 -20.73 -27.28
N GLU A 163 -4.12 -20.14 -26.23
CA GLU A 163 -3.74 -20.87 -25.01
C GLU A 163 -4.96 -21.12 -24.12
N ASP A 164 -4.89 -22.17 -23.30
CA ASP A 164 -5.98 -22.53 -22.40
C ASP A 164 -6.23 -21.40 -21.39
N GLN A 165 -7.51 -21.06 -21.23
CA GLN A 165 -7.93 -19.90 -20.44
C GLN A 165 -8.15 -20.22 -18.96
N ASP A 166 -7.77 -21.42 -18.54
CA ASP A 166 -7.89 -21.91 -17.18
C ASP A 166 -6.89 -21.25 -16.21
N TRP A 167 -7.12 -21.42 -14.91
CA TRP A 167 -6.31 -20.80 -13.86
C TRP A 167 -4.86 -21.31 -13.84
N TYR A 168 -4.66 -22.60 -14.10
CA TYR A 168 -3.35 -23.24 -14.02
C TYR A 168 -2.45 -22.72 -15.14
N SER A 169 -2.93 -22.77 -16.39
CA SER A 169 -2.18 -22.29 -17.56
C SER A 169 -1.76 -20.82 -17.42
N LYS A 170 -2.69 -19.95 -17.01
CA LYS A 170 -2.39 -18.53 -16.78
C LYS A 170 -1.42 -18.30 -15.63
N ASN A 171 -1.49 -19.10 -14.57
CA ASN A 171 -0.52 -19.03 -13.47
C ASN A 171 0.89 -19.40 -13.91
N ILE A 172 1.03 -20.51 -14.64
CA ILE A 172 2.32 -20.94 -15.20
C ILE A 172 2.91 -19.82 -16.06
N PHE A 173 2.10 -19.24 -16.95
CA PHE A 173 2.52 -18.12 -17.79
C PHE A 173 3.00 -16.91 -16.96
N LEU A 174 2.19 -16.48 -15.99
CA LEU A 174 2.54 -15.35 -15.14
C LEU A 174 3.81 -15.60 -14.31
N LEU A 175 3.88 -16.74 -13.61
CA LEU A 175 5.00 -17.04 -12.73
C LEU A 175 6.29 -17.27 -13.51
N LYS A 176 6.22 -17.80 -14.73
CA LYS A 176 7.39 -17.87 -15.61
C LYS A 176 7.95 -16.47 -15.88
N ILE A 177 7.10 -15.52 -16.28
CA ILE A 177 7.52 -14.12 -16.53
C ILE A 177 8.10 -13.50 -15.26
N ILE A 178 7.45 -13.69 -14.10
CA ILE A 178 7.96 -13.20 -12.83
C ILE A 178 9.32 -13.83 -12.50
N LYS A 179 9.49 -15.15 -12.62
CA LYS A 179 10.77 -15.81 -12.32
C LYS A 179 11.89 -15.37 -13.26
N ASP A 180 11.58 -15.22 -14.56
CA ASP A 180 12.55 -14.77 -15.57
C ASP A 180 13.05 -13.35 -15.25
N GLU A 181 12.13 -12.45 -14.89
CA GLU A 181 12.46 -11.07 -14.48
C GLU A 181 13.34 -11.03 -13.22
N PHE A 182 13.11 -11.94 -12.26
CA PHE A 182 13.83 -12.01 -10.99
C PHE A 182 14.99 -13.03 -10.98
N SER A 183 15.43 -13.48 -12.16
CA SER A 183 16.45 -14.53 -12.29
C SER A 183 17.78 -14.19 -11.60
N ASP A 184 18.22 -12.93 -11.67
CA ASP A 184 19.41 -12.45 -10.96
C ASP A 184 19.20 -12.43 -9.43
N GLU A 185 18.05 -11.94 -8.95
CA GLU A 185 17.73 -11.88 -7.52
C GLU A 185 17.55 -13.25 -6.89
N LEU A 186 17.00 -14.22 -7.64
CA LEU A 186 16.92 -15.63 -7.26
C LEU A 186 18.33 -16.23 -7.16
N ARG A 187 19.19 -16.02 -8.16
CA ARG A 187 20.58 -16.50 -8.15
C ARG A 187 21.38 -15.93 -6.98
N ASP A 188 21.17 -14.65 -6.68
CA ASP A 188 21.88 -13.95 -5.61
C ASP A 188 21.26 -14.17 -4.20
N ASN A 189 20.22 -15.01 -4.07
CA ASN A 189 19.46 -15.23 -2.83
C ASN A 189 18.90 -13.96 -2.18
N LYS A 190 18.56 -12.95 -2.99
CA LYS A 190 17.89 -11.72 -2.53
C LYS A 190 16.39 -11.96 -2.31
N THR A 191 15.81 -12.85 -3.12
CA THR A 191 14.45 -13.39 -3.00
C THR A 191 14.48 -14.90 -3.22
N ASP A 192 13.34 -15.56 -3.00
CA ASP A 192 13.07 -16.94 -3.38
C ASP A 192 11.70 -17.05 -4.09
N GLU A 193 11.43 -18.24 -4.63
CA GLU A 193 10.19 -18.55 -5.35
C GLU A 193 8.92 -18.49 -4.47
N PHE A 194 9.04 -18.68 -3.15
CA PHE A 194 7.91 -18.61 -2.23
C PHE A 194 7.40 -17.17 -2.13
N TYR A 195 8.31 -16.20 -1.99
CA TYR A 195 7.94 -14.79 -2.02
C TYR A 195 7.38 -14.36 -3.39
N LEU A 196 7.92 -14.86 -4.50
CA LEU A 196 7.39 -14.57 -5.85
C LEU A 196 5.96 -15.15 -6.03
N SER A 197 5.69 -16.32 -5.45
CA SER A 197 4.37 -16.93 -5.46
C SER A 197 3.35 -16.11 -4.64
N GLN A 198 3.77 -15.63 -3.46
CA GLN A 198 2.95 -14.75 -2.59
C GLN A 198 2.72 -13.37 -3.19
N PHE A 199 3.66 -12.85 -3.97
CA PHE A 199 3.61 -11.52 -4.57
C PHE A 199 2.32 -11.30 -5.38
N VAL A 200 1.83 -12.31 -6.10
CA VAL A 200 0.57 -12.21 -6.87
C VAL A 200 -0.64 -11.94 -5.96
N TRP A 201 -0.67 -12.55 -4.76
CA TRP A 201 -1.75 -12.31 -3.81
C TRP A 201 -1.66 -10.91 -3.22
N VAL A 202 -0.44 -10.48 -2.86
CA VAL A 202 -0.22 -9.13 -2.32
C VAL A 202 -0.56 -8.07 -3.37
N LEU A 203 -0.28 -8.33 -4.66
CA LEU A 203 -0.76 -7.50 -5.76
C LEU A 203 -2.28 -7.41 -5.73
N TYR A 204 -3.03 -8.51 -5.64
CA TYR A 204 -4.50 -8.47 -5.56
C TYR A 204 -5.02 -7.60 -4.41
N GLU A 205 -4.50 -7.82 -3.20
CA GLU A 205 -4.92 -7.04 -2.02
C GLU A 205 -4.65 -5.55 -2.20
N ASN A 206 -3.56 -5.22 -2.89
CA ASN A 206 -3.20 -3.84 -3.15
C ASN A 206 -3.91 -3.27 -4.38
N LEU A 207 -4.25 -4.03 -5.43
CA LEU A 207 -5.04 -3.59 -6.60
C LEU A 207 -6.45 -3.19 -6.24
N SER A 208 -7.00 -3.86 -5.22
CA SER A 208 -8.26 -3.49 -4.61
C SER A 208 -8.20 -2.09 -3.99
N ASN A 209 -7.00 -1.54 -3.72
CA ASN A 209 -6.88 -0.29 -2.97
C ASN A 209 -5.52 0.48 -2.99
N PRO A 210 -4.92 0.84 -4.14
CA PRO A 210 -3.81 1.78 -4.15
C PRO A 210 -4.29 3.05 -4.87
N PHE A 211 -4.96 3.95 -4.13
CA PHE A 211 -5.34 5.28 -4.63
C PHE A 211 -6.38 5.37 -5.77
N SER A 212 -6.85 4.25 -6.33
CA SER A 212 -7.77 4.28 -7.50
C SER A 212 -9.17 4.81 -7.21
N LEU A 213 -9.64 4.77 -5.97
CA LEU A 213 -10.98 5.28 -5.62
C LEU A 213 -10.99 6.75 -5.18
N LYS A 214 -9.92 7.24 -4.53
CA LYS A 214 -9.79 8.63 -4.05
C LYS A 214 -8.31 9.05 -3.97
N LYS A 215 -7.95 10.14 -4.65
CA LYS A 215 -6.61 10.79 -4.60
C LYS A 215 -6.36 11.55 -3.30
N GLN A 216 -7.21 11.37 -2.29
CA GLN A 216 -7.05 11.98 -0.98
C GLN A 216 -7.27 10.96 0.14
N ILE A 217 -6.28 10.82 1.01
CA ILE A 217 -6.23 9.82 2.08
C ILE A 217 -5.89 10.50 3.40
N VAL A 218 -6.52 10.07 4.49
CA VAL A 218 -6.09 10.38 5.86
C VAL A 218 -5.62 9.08 6.51
N LYS A 219 -4.34 9.01 6.84
CA LYS A 219 -3.78 7.96 7.68
C LYS A 219 -3.94 8.37 9.13
N TYR A 220 -4.66 7.59 9.92
CA TYR A 220 -4.96 7.93 11.31
C TYR A 220 -4.63 6.77 12.25
N GLY A 221 -4.42 7.09 13.53
CA GLY A 221 -4.21 6.09 14.57
C GLY A 221 -3.30 6.61 15.68
N ALA A 222 -2.90 5.70 16.56
CA ALA A 222 -2.02 5.98 17.68
C ALA A 222 -0.70 6.69 17.28
N PRO A 223 -0.10 7.49 18.17
CA PRO A 223 1.20 8.11 17.91
C PRO A 223 2.31 7.06 17.81
N GLY A 224 3.33 7.36 17.00
CA GLY A 224 4.49 6.46 16.83
C GLY A 224 4.22 5.20 15.99
N THR A 225 3.13 5.15 15.22
CA THR A 225 2.85 4.03 14.28
C THR A 225 3.47 4.23 12.90
N GLY A 226 4.21 5.32 12.68
CA GLY A 226 4.93 5.57 11.43
C GLY A 226 4.09 6.15 10.29
N LYS A 227 2.93 6.73 10.55
CA LYS A 227 2.00 7.29 9.53
C LYS A 227 2.69 8.20 8.50
N THR A 228 3.42 9.22 8.95
CA THR A 228 4.12 10.17 8.08
C THR A 228 5.27 9.51 7.32
N TYR A 229 5.99 8.58 7.96
CA TYR A 229 7.03 7.80 7.31
C TYR A 229 6.46 6.91 6.20
N GLN A 230 5.38 6.20 6.48
CA GLN A 230 4.68 5.36 5.50
C GLN A 230 4.19 6.22 4.33
N ALA A 231 3.53 7.37 4.58
CA ALA A 231 3.10 8.28 3.51
C ALA A 231 4.26 8.67 2.58
N ARG A 232 5.41 9.07 3.13
CA ARG A 232 6.59 9.43 2.34
C ARG A 232 7.12 8.25 1.51
N GLN A 233 7.22 7.06 2.09
CA GLN A 233 7.68 5.86 1.37
C GLN A 233 6.72 5.47 0.23
N GLN A 234 5.41 5.54 0.48
CA GLN A 234 4.38 5.25 -0.52
C GLN A 234 4.45 6.21 -1.71
N THR A 235 4.57 7.51 -1.45
CA THR A 235 4.66 8.51 -2.52
C THR A 235 5.95 8.40 -3.33
N SER A 236 7.09 8.13 -2.67
CA SER A 236 8.37 7.89 -3.35
C SER A 236 8.28 6.73 -4.33
N LEU A 237 7.65 5.63 -3.91
CA LEU A 237 7.45 4.51 -4.81
C LEU A 237 6.53 4.86 -5.98
N LEU A 238 5.36 5.47 -5.72
CA LEU A 238 4.42 5.82 -6.78
C LEU A 238 5.10 6.69 -7.84
N PHE A 239 5.93 7.62 -7.39
CA PHE A 239 6.77 8.42 -8.27
C PHE A 239 7.77 7.57 -9.06
N ASP A 240 8.49 6.66 -8.40
CA ASP A 240 9.48 5.80 -9.08
C ASP A 240 8.84 4.91 -10.14
N ILE A 241 7.66 4.34 -9.86
CA ILE A 241 6.88 3.53 -10.82
C ILE A 241 6.47 4.39 -12.02
N TRP A 242 5.91 5.58 -11.76
CA TRP A 242 5.51 6.52 -12.80
C TRP A 242 6.70 7.03 -13.64
N LYS A 243 7.86 7.23 -13.00
CA LYS A 243 9.05 7.73 -13.69
C LYS A 243 9.62 6.67 -14.62
N GLU A 244 9.61 5.40 -14.20
CA GLU A 244 10.14 4.29 -14.98
C GLU A 244 9.35 4.03 -16.29
N GLU A 245 8.05 3.73 -16.18
CA GLU A 245 7.04 4.66 -16.69
C GLU A 245 7.25 5.48 -17.97
N PHE A 246 7.00 6.75 -17.73
CA PHE A 246 6.77 7.78 -18.72
C PHE A 246 7.99 8.70 -18.89
N ALA A 247 8.92 8.70 -17.92
CA ALA A 247 9.95 9.71 -17.85
C ALA A 247 11.32 9.18 -17.34
N PRO A 248 11.82 8.03 -17.83
CA PRO A 248 13.00 7.36 -17.26
C PRO A 248 14.28 8.22 -17.35
N ASN A 249 14.38 9.05 -18.39
CA ASN A 249 15.52 9.94 -18.63
C ASN A 249 15.30 11.38 -18.13
N SER A 250 14.15 11.67 -17.53
CA SER A 250 13.85 13.02 -17.06
C SER A 250 14.64 13.40 -15.80
N ALA A 251 14.87 14.70 -15.63
CA ALA A 251 15.47 15.26 -14.41
C ALA A 251 14.50 15.32 -13.22
N LEU A 252 13.23 14.92 -13.40
CA LEU A 252 12.20 14.95 -12.36
C LEU A 252 12.58 14.02 -11.20
N THR A 253 12.34 14.47 -9.98
CA THR A 253 12.63 13.69 -8.77
C THR A 253 11.48 13.76 -7.79
N HIS A 254 11.25 12.70 -7.02
CA HIS A 254 10.22 12.69 -5.99
C HIS A 254 10.27 13.95 -5.10
N GLY A 255 11.48 14.41 -4.74
CA GLY A 255 11.70 15.63 -3.96
C GLY A 255 11.19 16.93 -4.60
N SER A 256 11.12 17.01 -5.94
CA SER A 256 10.55 18.15 -6.66
C SER A 256 9.03 18.06 -6.88
N GLN A 257 8.43 16.90 -6.57
CA GLN A 257 7.00 16.62 -6.76
C GLN A 257 6.26 16.40 -5.44
N ILE A 258 6.95 16.55 -4.30
CA ILE A 258 6.37 16.39 -2.97
C ILE A 258 6.48 17.68 -2.16
N GLU A 259 5.42 18.01 -1.44
CA GLU A 259 5.41 19.04 -0.42
C GLU A 259 4.91 18.44 0.91
N LEU A 260 5.57 18.77 2.02
CA LEU A 260 5.22 18.31 3.36
C LEU A 260 5.03 19.52 4.26
N VAL A 261 3.80 19.72 4.70
CA VAL A 261 3.45 20.77 5.66
C VAL A 261 2.93 20.15 6.94
N GLN A 262 3.12 20.83 8.07
CA GLN A 262 2.54 20.41 9.35
C GLN A 262 1.51 21.45 9.79
N PHE A 263 0.30 21.00 10.08
CA PHE A 263 -0.76 21.86 10.59
C PHE A 263 -0.57 22.12 12.08
N HIS A 264 -0.89 23.35 12.48
CA HIS A 264 -0.82 23.82 13.86
C HIS A 264 -1.97 24.80 14.12
N PRO A 265 -2.33 25.08 15.39
CA PRO A 265 -3.53 25.86 15.70
C PRO A 265 -3.61 27.25 15.06
N SER A 266 -2.46 27.87 14.76
CA SER A 266 -2.39 29.17 14.08
C SER A 266 -2.33 29.10 12.55
N PHE A 267 -2.40 27.91 11.95
CA PHE A 267 -2.29 27.73 10.51
C PHE A 267 -3.59 28.17 9.85
N SER A 268 -3.51 29.04 8.86
CA SER A 268 -4.67 29.77 8.32
C SER A 268 -4.90 29.53 6.82
N TYR A 269 -6.02 30.03 6.30
CA TYR A 269 -6.29 30.05 4.86
C TYR A 269 -5.21 30.83 4.13
N GLU A 270 -4.77 31.95 4.70
CA GLU A 270 -3.78 32.86 4.13
C GLU A 270 -2.38 32.24 4.01
N ASP A 271 -2.09 31.21 4.80
CA ASP A 271 -0.85 30.41 4.69
C ASP A 271 -0.98 29.29 3.65
N PHE A 272 -2.19 28.73 3.51
CA PHE A 272 -2.44 27.56 2.66
C PHE A 272 -2.74 27.94 1.21
N MET A 273 -3.65 28.89 1.02
CA MET A 273 -4.24 29.25 -0.26
C MET A 273 -3.68 30.56 -0.79
N GLU A 274 -4.01 31.68 -0.17
CA GLU A 274 -3.53 33.00 -0.58
C GLU A 274 -3.91 34.03 0.48
N GLY A 275 -3.07 35.04 0.65
CA GLY A 275 -3.30 36.10 1.61
C GLY A 275 -2.52 37.38 1.31
N LEU A 276 -3.00 38.49 1.88
CA LEU A 276 -2.33 39.78 1.79
C LEU A 276 -1.17 39.83 2.80
N ARG A 277 0.05 40.01 2.30
CA ARG A 277 1.26 40.11 3.13
C ARG A 277 1.95 41.46 2.90
N PRO A 278 2.48 42.09 3.95
CA PRO A 278 3.21 43.35 3.80
C PRO A 278 4.54 43.11 3.11
N VAL A 279 4.82 43.88 2.06
CA VAL A 279 6.10 43.94 1.36
C VAL A 279 6.57 45.39 1.36
N LEU A 280 7.83 45.61 1.69
CA LEU A 280 8.43 46.93 1.63
C LEU A 280 8.70 47.31 0.17
N ASP A 281 8.24 48.48 -0.24
CA ASP A 281 8.65 49.05 -1.53
C ASP A 281 10.10 49.55 -1.48
N GLY A 282 10.63 49.99 -2.63
CA GLY A 282 12.01 50.50 -2.73
C GLY A 282 12.30 51.74 -1.87
N ASN A 283 11.28 52.37 -1.31
CA ASN A 283 11.38 53.52 -0.41
C ASN A 283 11.14 53.15 1.06
N GLY A 284 10.95 51.85 1.37
CA GLY A 284 10.72 51.35 2.73
C GLY A 284 9.29 51.52 3.24
N ALA A 285 8.32 51.88 2.38
CA ALA A 285 6.91 51.91 2.77
C ALA A 285 6.28 50.51 2.63
N ALA A 286 5.51 50.09 3.64
CA ALA A 286 4.83 48.80 3.62
C ALA A 286 3.60 48.85 2.71
N GLN A 287 3.56 48.00 1.69
CA GLN A 287 2.41 47.78 0.82
C GLN A 287 1.90 46.34 0.98
N LEU A 288 0.60 46.15 1.03
CA LEU A 288 0.01 44.81 1.07
C LEU A 288 -0.03 44.23 -0.33
N THR A 289 0.63 43.11 -0.55
CA THR A 289 0.59 42.36 -1.81
C THR A 289 -0.02 40.99 -1.59
N LEU A 290 -0.81 40.53 -2.57
CA LEU A 290 -1.33 39.17 -2.56
C LEU A 290 -0.16 38.20 -2.79
N GLN A 291 -0.05 37.20 -1.93
CA GLN A 291 0.91 36.12 -2.07
C GLN A 291 0.18 34.78 -2.06
N ASN A 292 0.64 33.85 -2.89
CA ASN A 292 0.13 32.48 -2.87
C ASN A 292 0.60 31.78 -1.60
N GLY A 293 -0.31 31.02 -1.00
CA GLY A 293 0.01 30.06 0.02
C GLY A 293 0.64 28.79 -0.56
N VAL A 294 1.13 27.94 0.33
CA VAL A 294 1.91 26.75 -0.02
C VAL A 294 1.15 25.78 -0.93
N PHE A 295 -0.15 25.58 -0.70
CA PHE A 295 -0.94 24.63 -1.47
C PHE A 295 -1.36 25.19 -2.83
N LYS A 296 -1.69 26.48 -2.91
CA LYS A 296 -2.02 27.11 -4.18
C LYS A 296 -0.81 27.13 -5.12
N GLU A 297 0.37 27.49 -4.61
CA GLU A 297 1.60 27.48 -5.41
C GLU A 297 1.96 26.05 -5.88
N PHE A 298 1.77 25.06 -5.01
CA PHE A 298 1.92 23.65 -5.36
C PHE A 298 0.95 23.24 -6.48
N CYS A 299 -0.33 23.64 -6.41
CA CYS A 299 -1.32 23.38 -7.45
C CYS A 299 -0.98 24.06 -8.78
N ARG A 300 -0.47 25.29 -8.75
CA ARG A 300 -0.03 25.99 -9.98
C ARG A 300 1.10 25.22 -10.66
N ASN A 301 2.05 24.69 -9.88
CA ASN A 301 3.14 23.89 -10.42
C ASN A 301 2.67 22.54 -10.99
N ALA A 302 1.77 21.86 -10.30
CA ALA A 302 1.21 20.58 -10.75
C ALA A 302 0.27 20.72 -11.96
N GLY A 303 -0.44 21.84 -12.07
CA GLY A 303 -1.48 22.07 -13.07
C GLY A 303 -1.01 22.57 -14.43
N LYS A 304 0.29 22.84 -14.62
CA LYS A 304 0.85 23.43 -15.86
C LYS A 304 0.37 22.71 -17.12
N TRP A 305 0.46 21.38 -17.14
CA TRP A 305 0.04 20.58 -18.29
C TRP A 305 -1.46 20.69 -18.60
N GLU A 306 -2.30 20.63 -17.56
CA GLU A 306 -3.75 20.72 -17.72
C GLU A 306 -4.18 22.11 -18.22
N ILE A 307 -3.51 23.17 -17.74
CA ILE A 307 -3.72 24.55 -18.18
C ILE A 307 -3.30 24.73 -19.64
N ASP A 308 -2.11 24.24 -20.02
CA ASP A 308 -1.59 24.37 -21.38
C ASP A 308 -2.52 23.68 -22.40
N VAL A 309 -3.00 22.48 -22.08
CA VAL A 309 -3.95 21.76 -22.95
C VAL A 309 -5.31 22.42 -23.01
N CYS A 310 -5.80 22.99 -21.91
CA CYS A 310 -7.01 23.81 -21.96
C CYS A 310 -6.85 25.02 -22.90
N GLY A 311 -5.66 25.64 -22.93
CA GLY A 311 -5.33 26.73 -23.85
C GLY A 311 -5.39 26.36 -25.33
N LEU A 312 -5.40 25.06 -25.67
CA LEU A 312 -5.58 24.59 -27.04
C LEU A 312 -7.04 24.64 -27.51
N GLY A 313 -8.00 24.69 -26.58
CA GLY A 313 -9.44 24.74 -26.89
C GLY A 313 -9.98 23.45 -27.50
N LEU A 314 -9.47 22.29 -27.08
CA LEU A 314 -9.93 20.98 -27.56
C LEU A 314 -11.30 20.63 -26.96
N ASP A 315 -12.22 20.11 -27.78
CA ASP A 315 -13.55 19.61 -27.35
C ASP A 315 -13.46 18.18 -26.80
N ARG A 316 -12.57 17.98 -25.81
CA ARG A 316 -12.29 16.70 -25.16
C ARG A 316 -11.93 16.94 -23.69
N ASP A 317 -12.29 15.98 -22.84
CA ASP A 317 -11.86 16.00 -21.46
C ASP A 317 -10.37 15.69 -21.34
N TRP A 318 -9.67 16.44 -20.48
CA TRP A 318 -8.24 16.25 -20.14
C TRP A 318 -7.86 14.78 -19.90
N GLU A 319 -8.72 14.05 -19.20
CA GLU A 319 -8.50 12.64 -18.80
C GLU A 319 -8.71 11.65 -19.96
N SER A 320 -9.13 12.10 -21.15
CA SER A 320 -9.41 11.28 -22.33
C SER A 320 -8.43 11.49 -23.49
N ILE A 321 -7.58 12.51 -23.40
CA ILE A 321 -6.68 12.90 -24.48
C ILE A 321 -5.43 12.01 -24.46
N THR A 322 -5.10 11.45 -25.62
CA THR A 322 -3.88 10.64 -25.82
C THR A 322 -2.69 11.52 -26.22
N ILE A 323 -1.48 10.99 -26.03
CA ILE A 323 -0.25 11.69 -26.42
C ILE A 323 -0.23 11.92 -27.94
N ASP A 324 -0.71 10.95 -28.72
CA ASP A 324 -0.75 11.07 -30.19
C ASP A 324 -1.62 12.24 -30.66
N GLU A 325 -2.77 12.44 -30.01
CA GLU A 325 -3.67 13.57 -30.29
C GLU A 325 -3.05 14.94 -29.95
N LEU A 326 -2.09 15.01 -29.03
CA LEU A 326 -1.38 16.27 -28.71
C LEU A 326 -0.19 16.56 -29.63
N ARG A 327 0.35 15.57 -30.34
CA ARG A 327 1.53 15.76 -31.22
C ARG A 327 1.36 16.88 -32.26
N PRO A 328 0.20 17.05 -32.93
CA PRO A 328 -0.02 18.16 -33.85
C PRO A 328 0.08 19.55 -33.19
N HIS A 329 -0.08 19.62 -31.87
CA HIS A 329 -0.05 20.86 -31.08
C HIS A 329 1.30 21.12 -30.40
N ARG A 330 2.32 20.29 -30.66
CA ARG A 330 3.64 20.37 -30.02
C ARG A 330 4.28 21.77 -30.08
N GLU A 331 4.13 22.50 -31.17
CA GLU A 331 4.70 23.87 -31.29
C GLU A 331 4.07 24.86 -30.30
N LYS A 332 2.79 24.65 -29.94
CA LYS A 332 2.09 25.45 -28.92
C LYS A 332 2.41 24.99 -27.49
N LEU A 333 2.78 23.72 -27.33
CA LEU A 333 3.18 23.10 -26.05
C LEU A 333 4.71 23.13 -25.92
N SER A 334 5.27 24.32 -25.65
CA SER A 334 6.70 24.60 -25.77
C SER A 334 7.49 24.64 -24.46
N GLY A 335 6.84 24.42 -23.31
CA GLY A 335 7.52 24.40 -22.01
C GLY A 335 8.44 23.18 -21.81
N ASP A 336 9.53 23.35 -21.06
CA ASP A 336 10.47 22.25 -20.74
C ASP A 336 9.78 21.03 -20.12
N HIS A 337 8.66 21.24 -19.40
CA HIS A 337 7.85 20.20 -18.80
C HIS A 337 7.11 19.30 -19.80
N TRP A 338 7.05 19.65 -21.09
CA TRP A 338 6.45 18.82 -22.15
C TRP A 338 7.47 17.95 -22.90
N GLN A 339 8.76 18.24 -22.80
CA GLN A 339 9.79 17.60 -23.64
C GLN A 339 9.75 16.08 -23.54
N TYR A 340 9.75 15.54 -22.31
CA TYR A 340 9.76 14.10 -22.09
C TYR A 340 8.45 13.42 -22.52
N ILE A 341 7.31 14.12 -22.49
CA ILE A 341 6.00 13.54 -22.87
C ILE A 341 6.01 13.19 -24.36
N PHE A 342 6.56 14.06 -25.20
CA PHE A 342 6.64 13.81 -26.64
C PHE A 342 7.71 12.78 -27.04
N GLU A 343 8.59 12.40 -26.11
CA GLU A 343 9.59 11.34 -26.28
C GLU A 343 9.05 9.94 -25.93
N ILE A 344 7.84 9.85 -25.36
CA ILE A 344 7.21 8.56 -25.01
C ILE A 344 6.93 7.76 -26.30
N SER A 345 7.45 6.53 -26.33
CA SER A 345 7.32 5.62 -27.48
C SER A 345 5.87 5.21 -27.77
N ASP A 346 5.11 4.86 -26.72
CA ASP A 346 3.70 4.48 -26.84
C ASP A 346 2.80 5.71 -26.74
N ALA A 347 2.47 6.28 -27.90
CA ALA A 347 1.65 7.49 -27.99
C ALA A 347 0.15 7.24 -27.76
N SER A 348 -0.29 5.98 -27.64
CA SER A 348 -1.69 5.63 -27.35
C SER A 348 -2.08 5.89 -25.89
N LYS A 349 -1.08 6.09 -25.02
CA LYS A 349 -1.27 6.40 -23.60
C LYS A 349 -1.96 7.75 -23.41
N LEU A 350 -2.72 7.86 -22.32
CA LEU A 350 -3.36 9.10 -21.91
C LEU A 350 -2.33 10.10 -21.39
N VAL A 351 -2.50 11.37 -21.73
CA VAL A 351 -1.63 12.45 -21.28
C VAL A 351 -1.71 12.60 -19.77
N SER A 352 -2.91 12.42 -19.19
CA SER A 352 -3.13 12.49 -17.74
C SER A 352 -2.32 11.47 -16.95
N ASP A 353 -1.97 10.32 -17.55
CA ASP A 353 -1.12 9.30 -16.93
C ASP A 353 0.37 9.65 -17.10
N ALA A 354 0.72 10.27 -18.22
CA ALA A 354 2.09 10.69 -18.54
C ALA A 354 2.57 11.95 -17.79
N VAL A 355 1.68 12.68 -17.12
CA VAL A 355 2.03 13.83 -16.28
C VAL A 355 2.50 13.33 -14.89
N PRO A 356 3.56 13.92 -14.30
CA PRO A 356 4.07 13.51 -12.99
C PRO A 356 2.99 13.57 -11.91
N PRO A 357 2.91 12.56 -11.04
CA PRO A 357 2.11 12.65 -9.84
C PRO A 357 2.76 13.62 -8.86
N PHE A 358 1.94 14.50 -8.29
CA PHE A 358 2.33 15.44 -7.26
C PHE A 358 1.73 15.03 -5.92
N PHE A 359 2.52 15.07 -4.85
CA PHE A 359 2.13 14.59 -3.53
C PHE A 359 2.15 15.72 -2.52
N PHE A 360 1.02 15.99 -1.88
CA PHE A 360 0.92 16.99 -0.83
C PHE A 360 0.60 16.30 0.50
N ILE A 361 1.58 16.24 1.40
CA ILE A 361 1.42 15.61 2.71
C ILE A 361 1.13 16.69 3.76
N ILE A 362 0.03 16.50 4.50
CA ILE A 362 -0.37 17.35 5.62
C ILE A 362 -0.19 16.55 6.90
N ASP A 363 0.87 16.82 7.63
CA ASP A 363 1.08 16.24 8.94
C ASP A 363 0.24 16.94 10.00
N GLU A 364 -0.24 16.16 10.97
CA GLU A 364 -1.13 16.60 12.03
C GLU A 364 -2.35 17.38 11.50
N VAL A 365 -2.99 16.85 10.45
CA VAL A 365 -4.06 17.51 9.68
C VAL A 365 -5.23 18.00 10.56
N ASN A 366 -5.42 17.39 11.72
CA ASN A 366 -6.49 17.70 12.67
C ASN A 366 -6.13 18.82 13.67
N ARG A 367 -4.92 19.38 13.63
CA ARG A 367 -4.46 20.45 14.53
C ARG A 367 -4.75 21.87 14.03
N ALA A 368 -5.45 22.02 12.91
CA ALA A 368 -5.93 23.30 12.40
C ALA A 368 -7.44 23.25 12.11
N GLU A 369 -8.07 24.42 12.04
CA GLU A 369 -9.49 24.60 11.65
C GLU A 369 -9.64 24.27 10.16
N LEU A 370 -9.94 23.01 9.85
CA LEU A 370 -9.89 22.51 8.48
C LEU A 370 -10.92 23.17 7.57
N SER A 371 -12.11 23.49 8.07
CA SER A 371 -13.16 24.16 7.30
C SER A 371 -12.70 25.51 6.78
N ARG A 372 -11.95 26.25 7.60
CA ARG A 372 -11.43 27.58 7.36
C ARG A 372 -10.17 27.53 6.52
N VAL A 373 -9.25 26.61 6.82
CA VAL A 373 -8.01 26.45 6.04
C VAL A 373 -8.32 26.00 4.62
N PHE A 374 -9.28 25.08 4.44
CA PHE A 374 -9.63 24.60 3.10
C PHE A 374 -10.62 25.51 2.38
N GLY A 375 -11.52 26.21 3.06
CA GLY A 375 -12.44 27.15 2.41
C GLY A 375 -13.13 26.55 1.17
N GLU A 376 -12.89 27.17 0.00
CA GLU A 376 -13.47 26.77 -1.27
C GLU A 376 -12.89 25.46 -1.86
N LEU A 377 -11.75 24.97 -1.34
CA LEU A 377 -11.13 23.70 -1.77
C LEU A 377 -12.06 22.50 -1.57
N MET A 378 -13.04 22.62 -0.68
CA MET A 378 -14.06 21.60 -0.43
C MET A 378 -14.76 21.16 -1.71
N TYR A 379 -15.04 22.11 -2.61
CA TYR A 379 -15.62 21.82 -3.92
C TYR A 379 -14.60 21.16 -4.85
N CYS A 380 -13.37 21.69 -4.91
CA CYS A 380 -12.28 21.16 -5.76
C CYS A 380 -11.76 19.77 -5.32
N LEU A 381 -12.02 19.36 -4.07
CA LEU A 381 -11.76 18.01 -3.57
C LEU A 381 -12.75 16.98 -4.12
N GLU A 382 -13.96 17.43 -4.45
CA GLU A 382 -15.03 16.61 -5.03
C GLU A 382 -14.95 16.61 -6.56
N TYR A 383 -14.66 17.76 -7.16
CA TYR A 383 -14.47 17.93 -8.60
C TYR A 383 -13.04 18.39 -8.88
N ARG A 384 -12.22 17.49 -9.43
CA ARG A 384 -10.82 17.77 -9.79
C ARG A 384 -10.70 18.40 -11.17
N GLY A 385 -9.57 19.06 -11.39
CA GLY A 385 -9.22 19.66 -12.67
C GLY A 385 -10.01 20.93 -12.97
N ILE A 386 -9.90 21.42 -14.20
CA ILE A 386 -10.48 22.70 -14.65
C ILE A 386 -12.00 22.73 -14.46
N LYS A 387 -12.69 21.61 -14.66
CA LYS A 387 -14.14 21.45 -14.41
C LYS A 387 -14.56 21.75 -12.97
N GLY A 388 -13.63 21.61 -12.02
CA GLY A 388 -13.81 21.93 -10.61
C GLY A 388 -13.35 23.33 -10.22
N GLY A 389 -13.11 24.22 -11.19
CA GLY A 389 -12.61 25.56 -10.96
C GLY A 389 -13.53 26.43 -10.11
N VAL A 390 -12.94 27.15 -9.16
CA VAL A 390 -13.64 28.08 -8.25
C VAL A 390 -12.90 29.42 -8.17
N LYS A 391 -13.63 30.47 -7.80
CA LYS A 391 -13.02 31.75 -7.39
C LYS A 391 -12.63 31.65 -5.91
N THR A 392 -11.37 31.92 -5.62
CA THR A 392 -10.86 32.03 -4.25
C THR A 392 -11.29 33.34 -3.59
N GLN A 393 -11.12 33.46 -2.28
CA GLN A 393 -11.49 34.64 -1.51
C GLN A 393 -10.87 35.95 -2.05
N TYR A 394 -9.63 35.91 -2.54
CA TYR A 394 -8.93 37.06 -3.11
C TYR A 394 -8.85 37.01 -4.65
N ALA A 395 -9.75 36.29 -5.32
CA ALA A 395 -9.73 36.08 -6.77
C ALA A 395 -9.59 37.39 -7.58
N ASN A 396 -10.26 38.46 -7.16
CA ASN A 396 -10.24 39.76 -7.85
C ASN A 396 -8.90 40.50 -7.77
N LEU A 397 -8.02 40.09 -6.85
CA LEU A 397 -6.68 40.68 -6.67
C LEU A 397 -5.59 39.85 -7.38
N ASN A 398 -5.97 38.71 -7.98
CA ASN A 398 -5.01 37.88 -8.70
C ASN A 398 -4.51 38.57 -9.98
N ASN A 399 -3.23 38.37 -10.27
CA ASN A 399 -2.57 38.75 -11.51
C ASN A 399 -1.87 37.52 -12.13
N GLU A 400 -1.12 37.67 -13.21
CA GLU A 400 -0.42 36.55 -13.87
C GLU A 400 0.53 35.79 -12.91
N GLY A 401 1.14 36.50 -11.96
CA GLY A 401 2.06 35.94 -10.97
C GLY A 401 1.38 35.16 -9.83
N THR A 402 0.11 35.41 -9.54
CA THR A 402 -0.62 34.77 -8.43
C THR A 402 -1.78 33.89 -8.90
N GLY A 403 -2.40 34.23 -10.03
CA GLY A 403 -3.49 33.50 -10.65
C GLY A 403 -3.07 32.14 -11.21
N MET A 404 -4.06 31.25 -11.35
CA MET A 404 -3.85 29.89 -11.88
C MET A 404 -4.39 29.75 -13.30
N LEU A 405 -5.71 29.88 -13.51
CA LEU A 405 -6.32 29.85 -14.84
C LEU A 405 -7.05 31.16 -15.14
N GLN A 406 -6.62 31.90 -16.16
CA GLN A 406 -7.31 33.11 -16.61
C GLN A 406 -8.51 32.73 -17.48
N THR A 407 -9.68 33.27 -17.15
CA THR A 407 -10.93 33.11 -17.92
C THR A 407 -11.60 34.46 -18.15
N ASP A 408 -12.65 34.49 -18.97
CA ASP A 408 -13.49 35.68 -19.16
C ASP A 408 -14.13 36.18 -17.84
N GLN A 409 -14.24 35.30 -16.84
CA GLN A 409 -14.80 35.64 -15.52
C GLN A 409 -13.72 36.04 -14.50
N GLY A 410 -12.45 36.14 -14.90
CA GLY A 410 -11.28 36.36 -14.05
C GLY A 410 -10.49 35.07 -13.77
N TYR A 411 -9.60 35.13 -12.79
CA TYR A 411 -8.79 33.98 -12.39
C TYR A 411 -9.61 32.95 -11.60
N LEU A 412 -9.51 31.69 -12.02
CA LEU A 412 -10.02 30.52 -11.31
C LEU A 412 -8.87 29.72 -10.72
N PHE A 413 -9.16 29.08 -9.58
CA PHE A 413 -8.33 28.08 -8.94
C PHE A 413 -8.99 26.71 -9.06
N PHE A 414 -8.20 25.67 -9.26
CA PHE A 414 -8.66 24.28 -9.17
C PHE A 414 -7.57 23.40 -8.57
N ILE A 415 -7.92 22.20 -8.12
CA ILE A 415 -6.93 21.19 -7.72
C ILE A 415 -6.68 20.27 -8.94
N PRO A 416 -5.47 20.28 -9.53
CA PRO A 416 -5.12 19.46 -10.68
C PRO A 416 -5.36 17.97 -10.47
N THR A 417 -5.66 17.26 -11.56
CA THR A 417 -5.98 15.83 -11.47
C THR A 417 -4.78 14.98 -11.04
N ASN A 418 -3.54 15.43 -11.25
CA ASN A 418 -2.31 14.71 -10.88
C ASN A 418 -1.88 14.91 -9.40
N ILE A 419 -2.67 15.61 -8.57
CA ILE A 419 -2.36 15.79 -7.15
C ILE A 419 -2.96 14.69 -6.27
N TYR A 420 -2.12 14.17 -5.38
CA TYR A 420 -2.46 13.27 -4.29
C TYR A 420 -2.32 14.00 -2.95
N LEU A 421 -3.39 14.09 -2.17
CA LEU A 421 -3.36 14.66 -0.82
C LEU A 421 -3.31 13.56 0.24
N ILE A 422 -2.36 13.65 1.16
CA ILE A 422 -2.19 12.65 2.22
C ILE A 422 -2.14 13.36 3.57
N GLY A 423 -3.19 13.24 4.36
CA GLY A 423 -3.21 13.69 5.75
C GLY A 423 -2.67 12.61 6.68
N THR A 424 -1.94 13.01 7.73
CA THR A 424 -1.63 12.14 8.87
C THR A 424 -2.23 12.72 10.13
N MET A 425 -2.82 11.84 10.95
CA MET A 425 -3.65 12.25 12.10
C MET A 425 -3.38 11.38 13.32
N ASN A 426 -3.11 11.98 14.47
CA ASN A 426 -3.15 11.27 15.76
C ASN A 426 -4.57 11.29 16.31
N THR A 427 -5.07 10.14 16.75
CA THR A 427 -6.45 10.00 17.25
C THR A 427 -6.66 10.53 18.66
N ILE A 428 -5.60 10.60 19.45
CA ILE A 428 -5.66 10.95 20.88
C ILE A 428 -5.48 12.43 21.19
N ASP A 429 -5.10 13.24 20.20
CA ASP A 429 -4.82 14.66 20.43
C ASP A 429 -6.11 15.37 20.85
N ARG A 430 -6.22 15.71 22.15
CA ARG A 430 -7.45 16.25 22.77
C ARG A 430 -7.74 17.71 22.36
N SER A 431 -6.79 18.39 21.73
CA SER A 431 -6.87 19.80 21.31
C SER A 431 -7.28 19.98 19.84
N VAL A 432 -7.93 18.97 19.27
CA VAL A 432 -8.14 18.81 17.84
C VAL A 432 -9.54 19.21 17.44
N GLU A 433 -9.64 19.81 16.25
CA GLU A 433 -10.93 20.03 15.62
C GLU A 433 -11.48 18.75 14.98
N SER A 434 -12.77 18.50 15.20
CA SER A 434 -13.45 17.38 14.59
C SER A 434 -13.55 17.58 13.08
N PHE A 435 -13.08 16.60 12.30
CA PHE A 435 -13.39 16.55 10.88
C PHE A 435 -14.91 16.53 10.68
N ASP A 436 -15.43 17.56 10.03
CA ASP A 436 -16.84 17.57 9.63
C ASP A 436 -17.14 16.40 8.67
N PHE A 437 -18.37 15.89 8.70
CA PHE A 437 -18.86 14.81 7.84
C PHE A 437 -18.67 15.13 6.36
N ALA A 438 -18.80 16.40 5.95
CA ALA A 438 -18.58 16.83 4.58
C ALA A 438 -17.12 16.68 4.13
N LEU A 439 -16.15 16.91 5.03
CA LEU A 439 -14.73 16.60 4.78
C LEU A 439 -14.51 15.09 4.81
N ARG A 440 -15.03 14.41 5.84
CA ARG A 440 -14.81 12.98 6.06
C ARG A 440 -15.17 12.14 4.83
N ARG A 441 -16.27 12.45 4.15
CA ARG A 441 -16.70 11.72 2.93
C ARG A 441 -15.77 11.93 1.73
N ARG A 442 -14.96 12.99 1.70
CA ARG A 442 -14.06 13.32 0.58
C ARG A 442 -12.72 12.62 0.69
N PHE A 443 -12.32 12.19 1.89
CA PHE A 443 -11.10 11.42 2.12
C PHE A 443 -11.39 9.92 2.25
N ARG A 444 -10.42 9.10 1.86
CA ARG A 444 -10.34 7.70 2.32
C ARG A 444 -9.64 7.69 3.67
N TRP A 445 -10.20 6.95 4.63
CA TRP A 445 -9.62 6.81 5.96
C TRP A 445 -8.88 5.48 6.06
N GLU A 446 -7.60 5.55 6.40
CA GLU A 446 -6.72 4.39 6.56
C GLU A 446 -6.21 4.37 7.99
N GLU A 447 -6.62 3.37 8.76
CA GLU A 447 -6.12 3.18 10.11
C GLU A 447 -4.73 2.58 10.07
N VAL A 448 -3.80 3.15 10.83
CA VAL A 448 -2.42 2.66 10.97
C VAL A 448 -2.19 2.27 12.43
N THR A 449 -2.23 0.97 12.67
CA THR A 449 -2.10 0.37 14.00
C THR A 449 -0.64 0.08 14.37
N PRO A 450 -0.31 -0.11 15.66
CA PRO A 450 1.01 -0.54 16.07
C PRO A 450 1.37 -1.94 15.53
N ASP A 451 2.34 -1.98 14.63
CA ASP A 451 2.91 -3.23 14.12
C ASP A 451 4.09 -3.76 14.98
N THR A 452 3.81 -4.74 15.84
CA THR A 452 4.83 -5.43 16.63
C THR A 452 5.61 -6.47 15.82
N GLY A 453 5.08 -6.95 14.69
CA GLY A 453 5.78 -7.83 13.76
C GLY A 453 6.91 -7.11 13.04
N LEU A 454 6.65 -5.89 12.55
CA LEU A 454 7.66 -4.98 12.01
C LEU A 454 8.75 -4.70 13.04
N LEU A 455 8.36 -4.41 14.28
CA LEU A 455 9.30 -4.18 15.37
C LEU A 455 10.18 -5.40 15.64
N ARG A 456 9.57 -6.59 15.74
CA ARG A 456 10.28 -7.87 15.95
C ARG A 456 11.28 -8.12 14.83
N TYR A 457 10.87 -7.89 13.57
CA TYR A 457 11.74 -8.01 12.41
C TYR A 457 12.91 -7.03 12.47
N HIS A 458 12.65 -5.76 12.76
CA HIS A 458 13.68 -4.71 12.86
C HIS A 458 14.70 -5.01 13.97
N LEU A 459 14.22 -5.32 15.18
CA LEU A 459 15.09 -5.64 16.32
C LEU A 459 15.92 -6.90 16.06
N ASN A 460 15.40 -7.89 15.33
CA ASN A 460 16.18 -9.08 14.98
C ASN A 460 17.37 -8.75 14.06
N GLN A 461 17.27 -7.72 13.22
CA GLN A 461 18.37 -7.22 12.39
C GLN A 461 19.30 -6.28 13.16
N PHE A 462 18.73 -5.44 14.03
CA PHE A 462 19.48 -4.42 14.78
C PHE A 462 20.22 -5.00 15.99
N CYS A 463 19.50 -5.67 16.89
CA CYS A 463 20.05 -6.29 18.09
C CYS A 463 19.16 -7.46 18.57
N LYS A 464 19.57 -8.70 18.27
CA LYS A 464 18.79 -9.92 18.56
C LYS A 464 18.38 -10.07 20.03
N THR A 465 19.20 -9.58 20.97
CA THR A 465 18.90 -9.64 22.41
C THR A 465 17.69 -8.78 22.81
N TRP A 466 17.32 -7.79 21.99
CA TRP A 466 16.22 -6.87 22.26
C TRP A 466 14.89 -7.28 21.62
N VAL A 467 14.89 -8.32 20.76
CA VAL A 467 13.69 -8.85 20.11
C VAL A 467 12.50 -9.06 21.07
N PRO A 468 12.67 -9.54 22.33
CA PRO A 468 11.55 -9.71 23.25
C PRO A 468 10.80 -8.41 23.61
N LEU A 469 11.40 -7.22 23.41
CA LEU A 469 10.72 -5.93 23.59
C LEU A 469 9.46 -5.82 22.71
N ALA A 470 9.45 -6.45 21.53
CA ALA A 470 8.27 -6.48 20.68
C ALA A 470 7.09 -7.20 21.36
N ASP A 471 7.38 -8.30 22.07
CA ASP A 471 6.37 -9.06 22.81
C ASP A 471 5.91 -8.31 24.08
N ASN A 472 6.82 -7.57 24.72
CA ASN A 472 6.48 -6.68 25.84
C ASN A 472 5.53 -5.56 25.38
N LEU A 473 5.80 -4.95 24.22
CA LEU A 473 4.92 -3.93 23.62
C LEU A 473 3.55 -4.53 23.23
N GLU A 474 3.53 -5.73 22.65
CA GLU A 474 2.29 -6.42 22.28
C GLU A 474 1.39 -6.66 23.52
N ARG A 475 1.97 -7.15 24.62
CA ARG A 475 1.26 -7.34 25.89
C ARG A 475 0.75 -6.03 26.48
N LEU A 476 1.57 -4.97 26.46
CA LEU A 476 1.19 -3.65 26.91
C LEU A 476 0.01 -3.10 26.08
N ASN A 477 0.12 -3.13 24.76
CA ASN A 477 -0.93 -2.66 23.85
C ASN A 477 -2.24 -3.46 23.96
N THR A 478 -2.16 -4.74 24.29
CA THR A 478 -3.33 -5.57 24.59
C THR A 478 -4.04 -5.11 25.86
N GLN A 479 -3.29 -4.69 26.88
CA GLN A 479 -3.88 -4.15 28.12
C GLN A 479 -4.43 -2.75 27.92
N ILE A 480 -3.71 -1.86 27.23
CA ILE A 480 -4.17 -0.50 26.91
C ILE A 480 -5.50 -0.55 26.14
N ALA A 481 -5.61 -1.44 25.14
CA ALA A 481 -6.83 -1.57 24.34
C ALA A 481 -8.05 -2.05 25.16
N LYS A 482 -7.82 -2.80 26.25
CA LYS A 482 -8.88 -3.29 27.14
C LYS A 482 -9.26 -2.30 28.24
N GLU A 483 -8.42 -1.30 28.50
CA GLU A 483 -8.65 -0.32 29.56
C GLU A 483 -9.80 0.62 29.19
N PRO A 484 -10.91 0.65 29.97
CA PRO A 484 -12.09 1.46 29.64
C PRO A 484 -11.83 2.96 29.50
N LEU A 485 -10.78 3.49 30.15
CA LEU A 485 -10.42 4.91 30.08
C LEU A 485 -9.59 5.29 28.83
N LEU A 486 -9.06 4.29 28.11
CA LEU A 486 -8.15 4.49 26.98
C LEU A 486 -8.73 3.91 25.68
N GLY A 487 -8.62 2.59 25.47
CA GLY A 487 -9.00 1.92 24.23
C GLY A 487 -7.88 1.87 23.17
N HIS A 488 -8.25 1.52 21.94
CA HIS A 488 -7.30 1.26 20.84
C HIS A 488 -6.47 2.49 20.42
N ASP A 489 -7.05 3.68 20.50
CA ASP A 489 -6.39 4.92 20.06
C ASP A 489 -5.14 5.28 20.87
N TYR A 490 -5.07 4.82 22.12
CA TYR A 490 -3.99 5.12 23.06
C TYR A 490 -2.88 4.08 23.08
N GLN A 491 -2.93 3.06 22.21
CA GLN A 491 -1.84 2.10 22.09
C GLN A 491 -0.52 2.80 21.77
N ILE A 492 0.59 2.18 22.16
CA ILE A 492 1.92 2.71 21.92
C ILE A 492 2.43 2.17 20.58
N GLY A 493 2.80 3.09 19.68
CA GLY A 493 3.35 2.72 18.38
C GLY A 493 4.74 2.09 18.46
N HIS A 494 5.08 1.25 17.48
CA HIS A 494 6.36 0.55 17.43
C HIS A 494 7.57 1.48 17.25
N ALA A 495 7.40 2.70 16.71
CA ALA A 495 8.50 3.62 16.45
C ALA A 495 9.26 4.03 17.72
N TYR A 496 8.60 4.02 18.89
CA TYR A 496 9.24 4.25 20.19
C TYR A 496 10.34 3.23 20.50
N LEU A 497 10.28 2.03 19.90
CA LEU A 497 11.21 0.93 20.16
C LEU A 497 12.10 0.57 18.96
N MET A 498 11.95 1.25 17.81
CA MET A 498 12.74 0.91 16.63
C MET A 498 14.19 1.39 16.74
N ASN A 499 14.42 2.67 17.05
CA ASN A 499 15.76 3.27 17.01
C ASN A 499 16.32 3.54 18.42
N LEU A 500 16.46 2.48 19.22
CA LEU A 500 16.96 2.55 20.58
C LEU A 500 18.47 2.88 20.58
N LYS A 501 18.83 4.04 21.14
CA LYS A 501 20.22 4.54 21.20
C LYS A 501 21.01 4.03 22.42
N TYR A 502 20.62 2.88 22.96
CA TYR A 502 21.29 2.28 24.10
C TYR A 502 22.55 1.51 23.64
N ALA A 503 23.55 1.37 24.53
CA ALA A 503 24.72 0.56 24.22
C ALA A 503 24.31 -0.92 24.07
N THR A 504 24.77 -1.59 23.02
CA THR A 504 24.46 -3.00 22.74
C THR A 504 25.02 -3.98 23.77
N SER A 505 25.93 -3.52 24.65
CA SER A 505 26.44 -4.27 25.79
C SER A 505 25.46 -4.38 26.96
N LEU A 506 24.40 -3.56 26.99
CA LEU A 506 23.41 -3.61 28.06
C LEU A 506 22.55 -4.86 27.96
N THR A 507 22.18 -5.38 29.13
CA THR A 507 21.27 -6.51 29.21
C THR A 507 19.87 -6.10 28.75
N PHE A 508 19.11 -7.09 28.28
CA PHE A 508 17.71 -6.88 27.90
C PHE A 508 16.88 -6.27 29.05
N ALA A 509 17.12 -6.69 30.31
CA ALA A 509 16.41 -6.17 31.48
C ALA A 509 16.68 -4.67 31.70
N GLU A 510 17.94 -4.25 31.64
CA GLU A 510 18.31 -2.84 31.78
C GLU A 510 17.71 -1.98 30.67
N VAL A 511 17.74 -2.46 29.41
CA VAL A 511 17.14 -1.73 28.28
C VAL A 511 15.64 -1.63 28.46
N ARG A 512 14.97 -2.71 28.89
CA ARG A 512 13.52 -2.72 29.12
C ARG A 512 13.11 -1.73 30.22
N GLU A 513 13.83 -1.69 31.34
CA GLU A 513 13.59 -0.72 32.42
C GLU A 513 13.77 0.72 31.94
N ARG A 514 14.86 1.01 31.22
CA ARG A 514 15.12 2.36 30.69
C ARG A 514 14.07 2.79 29.67
N VAL A 515 13.69 1.92 28.74
CA VAL A 515 12.61 2.18 27.77
C VAL A 515 11.30 2.53 28.49
N TRP A 516 10.97 1.79 29.54
CA TRP A 516 9.78 2.06 30.33
C TRP A 516 9.87 3.43 31.00
N ASP A 517 10.96 3.70 31.70
CA ASP A 517 11.12 4.91 32.50
C ASP A 517 11.28 6.19 31.69
N ASP A 518 12.00 6.11 30.56
CA ASP A 518 12.37 7.25 29.71
C ASP A 518 11.24 7.61 28.72
N CYS A 519 10.52 6.60 28.20
CA CYS A 519 9.59 6.80 27.07
C CYS A 519 8.15 6.43 27.39
N ILE A 520 7.90 5.21 27.86
CA ILE A 520 6.53 4.65 27.91
C ILE A 520 5.76 5.18 29.13
N ARG A 521 6.35 5.11 30.33
CA ARG A 521 5.71 5.52 31.59
C ARG A 521 5.29 7.00 31.57
N PRO A 522 6.15 7.97 31.17
CA PRO A 522 5.75 9.37 31.14
C PRO A 522 4.57 9.65 30.19
N LEU A 523 4.52 8.94 29.05
CA LEU A 523 3.43 9.07 28.08
C LEU A 523 2.10 8.56 28.65
N LEU A 524 2.11 7.38 29.27
CA LEU A 524 0.92 6.79 29.90
C LEU A 524 0.44 7.62 31.10
N GLN A 525 1.37 8.23 31.85
CA GLN A 525 1.04 9.19 32.92
C GLN A 525 0.23 10.37 32.39
N GLU A 526 0.61 10.94 31.24
CA GLU A 526 -0.14 12.05 30.65
C GLU A 526 -1.51 11.59 30.13
N TYR A 527 -1.61 10.40 29.52
CA TYR A 527 -2.90 9.87 29.06
C TYR A 527 -3.92 9.68 30.18
N LEU A 528 -3.43 9.19 31.33
CA LEU A 528 -4.23 8.92 32.52
C LEU A 528 -4.38 10.12 33.44
N ARG A 529 -3.76 11.26 33.11
CA ARG A 529 -3.79 12.46 33.95
C ARG A 529 -5.22 12.91 34.22
N GLY A 530 -5.53 13.09 35.51
CA GLY A 530 -6.85 13.53 35.96
C GLY A 530 -7.89 12.41 36.07
N THR A 531 -7.51 11.14 35.84
CA THR A 531 -8.41 9.99 36.01
C THR A 531 -8.54 9.52 37.47
N GLY A 532 -7.59 9.91 38.34
CA GLY A 532 -7.55 9.50 39.75
C GLY A 532 -7.14 8.03 39.98
N LYS A 533 -6.89 7.26 38.92
CA LYS A 533 -6.45 5.85 38.96
C LYS A 533 -5.07 5.63 38.35
N GLU A 534 -4.32 6.72 38.14
CA GLU A 534 -3.03 6.75 37.45
C GLU A 534 -2.06 5.69 37.98
N ALA A 535 -1.80 5.68 39.30
CA ALA A 535 -0.82 4.78 39.90
C ALA A 535 -1.18 3.29 39.75
N GLU A 536 -2.47 2.94 39.90
CA GLU A 536 -2.95 1.56 39.77
C GLU A 536 -2.81 1.06 38.34
N ILE A 537 -3.29 1.85 37.37
CA ILE A 537 -3.30 1.49 35.95
C ILE A 537 -1.87 1.44 35.40
N ILE A 538 -1.02 2.41 35.74
CA ILE A 538 0.40 2.41 35.35
C ILE A 538 1.12 1.18 35.93
N GLY A 539 0.82 0.80 37.17
CA GLY A 539 1.38 -0.42 37.78
C GLY A 539 0.97 -1.69 37.03
N SER A 540 -0.29 -1.77 36.60
CA SER A 540 -0.78 -2.87 35.75
C SER A 540 -0.08 -2.91 34.39
N PHE A 541 0.07 -1.75 33.75
CA PHE A 541 0.78 -1.61 32.48
C PHE A 541 2.27 -1.94 32.58
N GLY A 542 2.93 -1.56 33.69
CA GLY A 542 4.32 -1.93 33.97
C GLY A 542 4.49 -3.44 34.02
N LYS A 543 3.61 -4.14 34.78
CA LYS A 543 3.61 -5.60 34.84
C LYS A 543 3.39 -6.25 33.47
N ALA A 544 2.50 -5.69 32.64
CA ALA A 544 2.24 -6.20 31.30
C ALA A 544 3.45 -6.00 30.36
N PHE A 545 4.10 -4.84 30.46
CA PHE A 545 5.35 -4.53 29.78
C PHE A 545 6.55 -5.29 30.39
N GLY A 546 6.41 -5.89 31.56
CA GLY A 546 7.41 -6.74 32.21
C GLY A 546 8.42 -6.02 33.10
N VAL A 547 8.07 -4.85 33.63
CA VAL A 547 8.86 -4.09 34.62
C VAL A 547 8.20 -4.04 35.98
#